data_AF-A0A1G2E170-F1
#
_entry.id   AF-A0A1G2E170-F1
#
_cell.length_a   1.000
_cell.length_b   1.000
_cell.length_c   1.000
_cell.angle_alpha   90.00
_cell.angle_beta   90.00
_cell.angle_gamma   90.00
#
_symmetry.space_group_name_H-M   'P 1'
#
loop_
_entity.id
_entity.type
_entity.pdbx_description
1 polymer ?
#
loop_
_entity_poly.entity_id
_entity_poly.type
_entity_poly.pdbx_seq_one_letter_code
_entity_poly.pdbx_strand_id
1 'polypeptide(L)'
;MKYPITIKRGPLSLIKNIIIVEVFVAALLVFSAYLLNVENVLRHTLAKFIRYDFSLVLAASLFQLLITIIIFLRWHNENYEIREKEIITKKGIFSVSQKSFPLKDIKEVAYRQNLLEKLTNCGTIVIQNLQSKSVLFLRNIENADLITDTLKSLIDKINLTEAEKEKKLSALELIFAGETQNLEFKESFRWDDKRRTINKDLEKTVMKAIASFLNLDGGKVIIGVSDNKSVNGLEADYGSLPRTDRDGFENHFNHIFNIMLGARFRQFVKLNFEKINNRDICLVEIAPSDSPVYVKVNNTEEFFVRTGNATTSLIMSETAEYIKSHWKES
;
A
#
# COMPACT_ATOMS: atom_id res chain seq x y z
N MET A 1 4.15 -11.93 3.49
CA MET A 1 3.53 -12.64 4.63
C MET A 1 2.25 -13.28 4.13
N LYS A 2 1.95 -14.53 4.51
CA LYS A 2 0.66 -15.15 4.18
C LYS A 2 -0.40 -14.61 5.15
N TYR A 3 -1.39 -13.91 4.62
CA TYR A 3 -2.57 -13.49 5.38
C TYR A 3 -3.58 -14.64 5.48
N PRO A 4 -4.41 -14.72 6.55
CA PRO A 4 -4.50 -13.79 7.69
C PRO A 4 -3.50 -14.09 8.82
N ILE A 5 -2.97 -13.05 9.47
CA ILE A 5 -2.15 -13.19 10.68
C ILE A 5 -3.08 -13.14 11.88
N THR A 6 -3.18 -14.25 12.62
CA THR A 6 -3.99 -14.31 13.84
C THR A 6 -3.12 -14.02 15.06
N ILE A 7 -3.44 -12.96 15.80
CA ILE A 7 -2.79 -12.59 17.06
C ILE A 7 -3.71 -12.98 18.21
N LYS A 8 -3.23 -13.87 19.06
CA LYS A 8 -3.90 -14.27 20.30
C LYS A 8 -3.34 -13.50 21.49
N ARG A 9 -4.11 -13.48 22.59
CA ARG A 9 -3.58 -13.02 23.88
C ARG A 9 -2.60 -14.04 24.44
N GLY A 10 -1.52 -13.56 25.07
CA GLY A 10 -0.54 -14.44 25.71
C GLY A 10 -1.17 -15.25 26.86
N PRO A 11 -0.72 -16.48 27.14
CA PRO A 11 -1.21 -17.31 28.23
C PRO A 11 -0.81 -16.76 29.60
N LEU A 12 0.27 -15.97 29.69
CA LEU A 12 0.64 -15.28 30.93
C LEU A 12 -0.42 -14.26 31.37
N SER A 13 -1.20 -13.72 30.43
CA SER A 13 -2.32 -12.82 30.75
C SER A 13 -3.50 -13.54 31.40
N LEU A 14 -3.73 -14.80 31.03
CA LEU A 14 -4.72 -15.67 31.66
C LEU A 14 -4.31 -15.95 33.12
N ILE A 15 -3.05 -16.37 33.32
CA ILE A 15 -2.51 -16.68 34.65
C ILE A 15 -2.61 -15.46 35.57
N LYS A 16 -2.22 -14.27 35.08
CA LYS A 16 -2.34 -13.01 35.83
C LYS A 16 -3.79 -12.75 36.28
N ASN A 17 -4.76 -12.90 35.39
CA ASN A 17 -6.17 -12.64 35.72
C ASN A 17 -6.71 -13.66 36.72
N ILE A 18 -6.28 -14.93 36.63
CA ILE A 18 -6.65 -15.97 37.61
C ILE A 18 -6.11 -15.60 38.99
N ILE A 19 -4.83 -15.22 39.12
CA ILE A 19 -4.21 -14.83 40.39
C ILE A 19 -4.93 -13.61 41.01
N ILE A 20 -5.23 -12.58 40.21
CA ILE A 20 -5.94 -11.38 40.70
C ILE A 20 -7.30 -11.75 41.27
N VAL A 21 -8.05 -12.61 40.56
CA VAL A 21 -9.37 -13.05 40.99
C VAL A 21 -9.27 -13.92 42.23
N GLU A 22 -8.28 -14.79 42.33
CA GLU A 22 -8.05 -15.63 43.51
C GLU A 22 -7.76 -14.77 44.76
N VAL A 23 -6.87 -13.78 44.65
CA VAL A 23 -6.60 -12.84 45.75
C VAL A 23 -7.85 -12.04 46.11
N PHE A 24 -8.62 -11.58 45.12
CA PHE A 24 -9.84 -10.81 45.35
C PHE A 24 -10.94 -11.64 46.04
N VAL A 25 -11.17 -12.88 45.58
CA VAL A 25 -12.14 -13.80 46.19
C VAL A 25 -11.71 -14.15 47.61
N ALA A 26 -10.43 -14.43 47.84
CA ALA A 26 -9.91 -14.68 49.19
C ALA A 26 -10.13 -13.46 50.12
N ALA A 27 -9.83 -12.25 49.65
CA ALA A 27 -10.06 -11.03 50.42
C ALA A 27 -11.55 -10.80 50.71
N LEU A 28 -12.42 -11.05 49.74
CA LEU A 28 -13.87 -10.92 49.89
C LEU A 28 -14.44 -11.96 50.88
N LEU A 29 -13.92 -13.18 50.88
CA LEU A 29 -14.25 -14.20 51.87
C LEU A 29 -13.82 -13.79 53.28
N VAL A 30 -12.60 -13.28 53.46
CA VAL A 30 -12.12 -12.77 54.77
C VAL A 30 -12.96 -11.58 55.24
N PHE A 31 -13.27 -10.63 54.34
CA PHE A 31 -14.04 -9.45 54.65
C PHE A 31 -15.51 -9.76 54.99
N SER A 32 -16.12 -10.67 54.24
CA SER A 32 -17.49 -11.14 54.52
C SER A 32 -17.57 -11.91 55.84
N ALA A 33 -16.58 -12.76 56.14
CA ALA A 33 -16.48 -13.42 57.44
C ALA A 33 -16.39 -12.41 58.59
N TYR A 34 -15.65 -11.30 58.41
CA TYR A 34 -15.50 -10.24 59.40
C TYR A 34 -16.77 -9.39 59.60
N LEU A 35 -17.46 -8.99 58.53
CA LEU A 35 -18.59 -8.05 58.61
C LEU A 35 -19.94 -8.70 58.87
N LEU A 36 -20.23 -9.80 58.17
CA LEU A 36 -21.61 -10.26 58.02
C LEU A 36 -22.03 -11.28 59.07
N ASN A 37 -21.12 -11.67 59.98
CA ASN A 37 -21.35 -12.74 60.95
C ASN A 37 -22.09 -13.92 60.27
N VAL A 38 -21.60 -14.28 59.06
CA VAL A 38 -22.24 -15.15 58.05
C VAL A 38 -22.67 -16.50 58.63
N GLU A 39 -22.05 -16.86 59.75
CA GLU A 39 -22.38 -17.98 60.61
C GLU A 39 -23.88 -18.02 61.00
N ASN A 40 -24.51 -16.90 61.34
CA ASN A 40 -25.89 -16.89 61.86
C ASN A 40 -26.97 -17.04 60.76
N VAL A 41 -26.75 -16.48 59.56
CA VAL A 41 -27.75 -16.47 58.48
C VAL A 41 -27.84 -17.83 57.77
N LEU A 42 -26.71 -18.46 57.46
CA LEU A 42 -26.70 -19.75 56.76
C LEU A 42 -26.91 -20.96 57.68
N ARG A 43 -26.60 -20.87 58.99
CA ARG A 43 -26.93 -21.92 59.97
C ARG A 43 -28.43 -22.23 59.98
N HIS A 44 -29.29 -21.23 59.78
CA HIS A 44 -30.74 -21.43 59.86
C HIS A 44 -31.35 -22.15 58.64
N THR A 45 -30.67 -22.13 57.49
CA THR A 45 -31.19 -22.66 56.21
C THR A 45 -30.65 -24.06 55.88
N LEU A 46 -29.40 -24.39 56.24
CA LEU A 46 -28.70 -25.59 55.76
C LEU A 46 -28.31 -26.60 56.86
N ALA A 47 -28.58 -26.31 58.14
CA ALA A 47 -28.11 -27.14 59.27
C ALA A 47 -28.72 -28.56 59.37
N LYS A 48 -29.70 -28.94 58.54
CA LYS A 48 -30.38 -30.25 58.61
C LYS A 48 -29.68 -31.40 57.87
N PHE A 49 -28.72 -31.15 57.00
CA PHE A 49 -28.19 -32.18 56.09
C PHE A 49 -26.66 -32.34 56.09
N ILE A 50 -25.88 -31.28 56.27
CA ILE A 50 -24.41 -31.30 56.15
C ILE A 50 -23.80 -30.36 57.21
N ARG A 51 -22.61 -30.68 57.74
CA ARG A 51 -21.84 -29.76 58.59
C ARG A 51 -21.61 -28.44 57.86
N TYR A 52 -21.99 -27.33 58.50
CA TYR A 52 -21.92 -25.97 57.96
C TYR A 52 -20.59 -25.68 57.24
N ASP A 53 -19.47 -25.99 57.90
CA ASP A 53 -18.11 -25.80 57.39
C ASP A 53 -17.89 -26.43 56.01
N PHE A 54 -18.40 -27.64 55.80
CA PHE A 54 -18.23 -28.38 54.54
C PHE A 54 -19.06 -27.77 53.41
N SER A 55 -20.30 -27.36 53.70
CA SER A 55 -21.18 -26.73 52.70
C SER A 55 -20.64 -25.39 52.21
N LEU A 56 -20.04 -24.59 53.11
CA LEU A 56 -19.46 -23.30 52.78
C LEU A 56 -18.21 -23.46 51.90
N VAL A 57 -17.31 -24.37 52.26
CA VAL A 57 -16.12 -24.67 51.46
C VAL A 57 -16.51 -25.16 50.07
N LEU A 58 -17.47 -26.10 49.98
CA LEU A 58 -17.93 -26.63 48.70
C LEU A 58 -18.55 -25.55 47.80
N ALA A 59 -19.40 -24.69 48.36
CA ALA A 59 -20.00 -23.58 47.62
C ALA A 59 -18.94 -22.58 47.12
N ALA A 60 -17.97 -22.23 47.96
CA ALA A 60 -16.87 -21.36 47.59
C ALA A 60 -16.00 -21.97 46.48
N SER A 61 -15.67 -23.26 46.58
CA SER A 61 -14.90 -23.98 45.55
C SER A 61 -15.63 -24.07 44.21
N LEU A 62 -16.94 -24.34 44.21
CA LEU A 62 -17.74 -24.37 42.98
C LEU A 62 -17.83 -22.99 42.32
N PHE A 63 -18.04 -21.95 43.11
CA PHE A 63 -18.07 -20.57 42.63
C PHE A 63 -16.72 -20.17 42.02
N GLN A 64 -15.62 -20.52 42.68
CA GLN A 64 -14.26 -20.26 42.19
C GLN A 64 -13.97 -20.99 40.88
N LEU A 65 -14.36 -22.26 40.78
CA LEU A 65 -14.21 -23.04 39.54
C LEU A 65 -14.98 -22.39 38.38
N LEU A 66 -16.23 -21.96 38.64
CA LEU A 66 -17.08 -21.32 37.63
C LEU A 66 -16.45 -20.01 37.12
N ILE A 67 -15.92 -19.17 38.03
CA ILE A 67 -15.22 -17.94 37.62
C ILE A 67 -13.98 -18.27 36.77
N THR A 68 -13.18 -19.24 37.20
CA THR A 68 -11.96 -19.65 36.48
C THR A 68 -12.27 -20.12 35.06
N ILE A 69 -13.33 -20.93 34.89
CA ILE A 69 -13.82 -21.37 33.58
C ILE A 69 -14.24 -20.18 32.71
N ILE A 70 -14.97 -19.21 33.27
CA ILE A 70 -15.39 -18.02 32.53
C ILE A 70 -14.17 -17.21 32.04
N ILE A 71 -13.17 -17.00 32.90
CA ILE A 71 -11.94 -16.28 32.53
C ILE A 71 -11.18 -17.02 31.42
N PHE A 72 -11.08 -18.34 31.53
CA PHE A 72 -10.44 -19.18 30.53
C PHE A 72 -11.15 -19.10 29.18
N LEU A 73 -12.47 -19.29 29.15
CA LEU A 73 -13.28 -19.23 27.92
C LEU A 73 -13.18 -17.85 27.26
N ARG A 74 -13.17 -16.78 28.07
CA ARG A 74 -12.98 -15.42 27.57
C ARG A 74 -11.61 -15.23 26.91
N TRP A 75 -10.55 -15.74 27.55
CA TRP A 75 -9.20 -15.67 26.98
C TRP A 75 -9.06 -16.51 25.71
N HIS A 76 -9.67 -17.70 25.66
CA HIS A 76 -9.61 -18.60 24.52
C HIS A 76 -10.31 -18.05 23.27
N ASN A 77 -11.46 -17.40 23.46
CA ASN A 77 -12.31 -16.93 22.35
C ASN A 77 -11.93 -15.54 21.81
N GLU A 78 -11.20 -14.72 22.57
CA GLU A 78 -10.81 -13.36 22.16
C GLU A 78 -9.53 -13.39 21.29
N ASN A 79 -9.68 -13.13 19.98
CA ASN A 79 -8.58 -13.12 19.01
C ASN A 79 -8.62 -11.87 18.12
N TYR A 80 -7.45 -11.46 17.64
CA TYR A 80 -7.28 -10.37 16.68
C TYR A 80 -6.77 -10.93 15.36
N GLU A 81 -7.34 -10.50 14.25
CA GLU A 81 -6.99 -11.02 12.92
C GLU A 81 -6.59 -9.85 12.02
N ILE A 82 -5.33 -9.86 11.56
CA ILE A 82 -4.80 -8.87 10.61
C ILE A 82 -4.95 -9.45 9.21
N ARG A 83 -5.72 -8.76 8.37
CA ARG A 83 -5.89 -9.03 6.94
C ARG A 83 -5.17 -7.96 6.12
N GLU A 84 -5.10 -8.15 4.81
CA GLU A 84 -4.40 -7.24 3.88
C GLU A 84 -4.87 -5.79 3.93
N LYS A 85 -6.15 -5.55 4.24
CA LYS A 85 -6.77 -4.21 4.19
C LYS A 85 -7.42 -3.77 5.49
N GLU A 86 -7.51 -4.65 6.48
CA GLU A 86 -8.27 -4.40 7.71
C GLU A 86 -7.76 -5.24 8.89
N ILE A 87 -8.01 -4.74 10.09
CA ILE A 87 -7.81 -5.44 11.36
C ILE A 87 -9.19 -5.80 11.91
N ILE A 88 -9.44 -7.08 12.11
CA ILE A 88 -10.69 -7.60 12.66
C ILE A 88 -10.47 -7.97 14.14
N THR A 89 -11.33 -7.42 15.00
CA THR A 89 -11.40 -7.80 16.42
C THR A 89 -12.60 -8.69 16.66
N LYS A 90 -12.39 -9.90 17.21
CA LYS A 90 -13.46 -10.83 17.61
C LYS A 90 -13.49 -10.93 19.14
N LYS A 91 -14.62 -10.57 19.76
CA LYS A 91 -14.79 -10.63 21.22
C LYS A 91 -16.14 -11.23 21.61
N GLY A 92 -16.15 -12.18 22.55
CA GLY A 92 -17.37 -12.74 23.14
C GLY A 92 -17.20 -14.17 23.63
N ILE A 93 -18.03 -14.56 24.61
CA ILE A 93 -18.14 -15.96 25.09
C ILE A 93 -19.42 -16.59 24.53
N PHE A 94 -20.56 -15.89 24.66
CA PHE A 94 -21.88 -16.32 24.18
C PHE A 94 -22.36 -15.53 22.95
N SER A 95 -22.20 -14.20 22.97
CA SER A 95 -22.47 -13.34 21.81
C SER A 95 -21.16 -12.75 21.29
N VAL A 96 -20.76 -13.15 20.08
CA VAL A 96 -19.53 -12.69 19.43
C VAL A 96 -19.79 -11.36 18.72
N SER A 97 -19.10 -10.31 19.15
CA SER A 97 -19.05 -9.02 18.44
C SER A 97 -17.81 -8.96 17.57
N GLN A 98 -17.99 -8.60 16.30
CA GLN A 98 -16.92 -8.36 15.34
C GLN A 98 -16.87 -6.88 14.97
N LYS A 99 -15.68 -6.29 15.00
CA LYS A 99 -15.42 -4.94 14.46
C LYS A 99 -14.24 -4.98 13.52
N SER A 100 -14.38 -4.41 12.32
CA SER A 100 -13.30 -4.23 11.36
C SER A 100 -12.78 -2.78 11.40
N PHE A 101 -11.46 -2.65 11.26
CA PHE A 101 -10.77 -1.36 11.21
C PHE A 101 -9.90 -1.35 9.95
N PRO A 102 -10.20 -0.53 8.94
CA PRO A 102 -9.39 -0.44 7.73
C PRO A 102 -7.97 0.05 8.05
N LEU A 103 -6.95 -0.57 7.45
CA LEU A 103 -5.53 -0.20 7.66
C LEU A 103 -5.23 1.22 7.16
N LYS A 104 -5.90 1.66 6.09
CA LYS A 104 -5.79 3.00 5.50
C LYS A 104 -6.17 4.15 6.45
N ASP A 105 -6.99 3.86 7.44
CA ASP A 105 -7.52 4.87 8.36
C ASP A 105 -6.72 4.92 9.66
N ILE A 106 -5.55 4.27 9.73
CA ILE A 106 -4.69 4.26 10.93
C ILE A 106 -3.76 5.47 10.89
N LYS A 107 -3.90 6.35 11.89
CA LYS A 107 -3.05 7.52 12.09
C LYS A 107 -1.73 7.18 12.76
N GLU A 108 -1.82 6.39 13.82
CA GLU A 108 -0.71 6.14 14.73
C GLU A 108 -0.88 4.78 15.38
N VAL A 109 0.25 4.07 15.50
CA VAL A 109 0.36 2.82 16.26
C VAL A 109 1.38 3.06 17.37
N ALA A 110 0.90 3.03 18.62
CA ALA A 110 1.71 3.23 19.81
C ALA A 110 1.74 1.96 20.66
N TYR A 111 2.84 1.77 21.38
CA TYR A 111 3.03 0.68 22.31
C TYR A 111 3.01 1.21 23.74
N ARG A 112 2.27 0.53 24.63
CA ARG A 112 2.28 0.78 26.07
C ARG A 112 2.51 -0.52 26.82
N GLN A 113 3.30 -0.45 27.88
CA GLN A 113 3.56 -1.58 28.78
C GLN A 113 3.62 -1.10 30.22
N ASN A 114 2.86 -1.77 31.08
CA ASN A 114 2.90 -1.55 32.53
C ASN A 114 3.94 -2.47 33.21
N LEU A 115 4.35 -2.16 34.45
CA LEU A 115 5.32 -2.96 35.24
C LEU A 115 5.00 -4.46 35.26
N LEU A 116 3.72 -4.83 35.44
CA LEU A 116 3.27 -6.22 35.42
C LEU A 116 3.32 -6.86 34.04
N GLU A 117 3.11 -6.07 32.98
CA GLU A 117 3.17 -6.56 31.60
C GLU A 117 4.61 -6.73 31.13
N LYS A 118 5.54 -5.92 31.68
CA LYS A 118 6.98 -6.06 31.50
C LYS A 118 7.50 -7.39 32.05
N LEU A 119 7.00 -7.81 33.21
CA LEU A 119 7.36 -9.09 33.80
C LEU A 119 6.89 -10.29 32.95
N THR A 120 5.77 -10.14 32.24
CA THR A 120 5.18 -11.22 31.42
C THR A 120 5.52 -11.12 29.93
N ASN A 121 6.45 -10.24 29.54
CA ASN A 121 6.76 -9.92 28.14
C ASN A 121 5.51 -9.67 27.26
N CYS A 122 4.48 -9.06 27.86
CA CYS A 122 3.24 -8.69 27.19
C CYS A 122 3.17 -7.17 27.05
N GLY A 123 2.31 -6.66 26.17
CA GLY A 123 2.03 -5.24 26.10
C GLY A 123 0.67 -4.93 25.48
N THR A 124 0.35 -3.65 25.44
CA THR A 124 -0.87 -3.12 24.82
C THR A 124 -0.50 -2.29 23.60
N ILE A 125 -1.00 -2.71 22.43
CA ILE A 125 -0.89 -1.94 21.19
C ILE A 125 -2.10 -1.00 21.10
N VAL A 126 -1.83 0.27 20.87
CA VAL A 126 -2.81 1.35 20.75
C VAL A 126 -2.84 1.80 19.30
N ILE A 127 -3.98 1.64 18.64
CA ILE A 127 -4.18 2.04 17.25
C ILE A 127 -5.19 3.18 17.23
N GLN A 128 -4.79 4.34 16.71
CA GLN A 128 -5.66 5.50 16.59
C GLN A 128 -6.16 5.65 15.15
N ASN A 129 -7.48 5.82 15.00
CA ASN A 129 -8.09 6.04 13.70
C ASN A 129 -8.08 7.53 13.30
N LEU A 130 -7.74 7.82 12.04
CA LEU A 130 -7.62 9.15 11.44
C LEU A 130 -8.97 9.87 11.33
N GLN A 131 -10.06 9.15 11.04
CA GLN A 131 -11.37 9.70 10.72
C GLN A 131 -12.28 9.87 11.95
N SER A 132 -12.27 8.91 12.87
CA SER A 132 -13.28 8.82 13.95
C SER A 132 -12.79 9.23 15.34
N LYS A 133 -11.50 9.60 15.48
CA LYS A 133 -10.80 9.73 16.78
C LYS A 133 -10.92 8.49 17.69
N SER A 134 -11.45 7.37 17.18
CA SER A 134 -11.61 6.15 17.97
C SER A 134 -10.24 5.49 18.19
N VAL A 135 -10.06 4.96 19.39
CA VAL A 135 -8.82 4.29 19.81
C VAL A 135 -9.11 2.82 20.04
N LEU A 136 -8.42 1.96 19.30
CA LEU A 136 -8.46 0.51 19.47
C LEU A 136 -7.30 0.07 20.37
N PHE A 137 -7.64 -0.61 21.46
CA PHE A 137 -6.67 -1.19 22.39
C PHE A 137 -6.59 -2.70 22.20
N LEU A 138 -5.43 -3.16 21.73
CA LEU A 138 -5.08 -4.58 21.66
C LEU A 138 -4.26 -4.94 22.90
N ARG A 139 -4.92 -5.49 23.92
CA ARG A 139 -4.33 -5.71 25.25
C ARG A 139 -3.72 -7.09 25.40
N ASN A 140 -2.63 -7.17 26.17
CA ASN A 140 -1.93 -8.40 26.55
C ASN A 140 -1.44 -9.23 25.34
N ILE A 141 -0.82 -8.55 24.38
CA ILE A 141 -0.18 -9.18 23.23
C ILE A 141 1.27 -9.52 23.60
N GLU A 142 1.72 -10.73 23.27
CA GLU A 142 3.12 -11.15 23.40
C GLU A 142 3.99 -10.47 22.35
N ASN A 143 5.21 -10.05 22.71
CA ASN A 143 6.13 -9.34 21.80
C ASN A 143 5.42 -8.18 21.06
N ALA A 144 4.61 -7.43 21.81
CA ALA A 144 3.81 -6.34 21.28
C ALA A 144 4.66 -5.21 20.69
N ASP A 145 5.92 -5.09 21.10
CA ASP A 145 6.95 -4.24 20.52
C ASP A 145 7.27 -4.64 19.06
N LEU A 146 7.66 -5.90 18.84
CA LEU A 146 7.98 -6.42 17.50
C LEU A 146 6.79 -6.33 16.55
N ILE A 147 5.59 -6.61 17.06
CA ILE A 147 4.35 -6.50 16.28
C ILE A 147 4.04 -5.03 15.95
N THR A 148 4.28 -4.11 16.88
CA THR A 148 4.12 -2.67 16.64
C THR A 148 5.05 -2.18 15.55
N ASP A 149 6.32 -2.57 15.58
CA ASP A 149 7.31 -2.15 14.56
C ASP A 149 6.99 -2.77 13.20
N THR A 150 6.56 -4.04 13.18
CA THR A 150 6.08 -4.68 11.95
C THR A 150 4.87 -3.94 11.36
N LEU A 151 3.90 -3.59 12.20
CA LEU A 151 2.71 -2.83 11.79
C LEU A 151 3.07 -1.44 11.25
N LYS A 152 3.97 -0.71 11.92
CA LYS A 152 4.46 0.59 11.44
C LYS A 152 5.11 0.45 10.06
N SER A 153 6.01 -0.51 9.90
CA SER A 153 6.68 -0.76 8.61
C SER A 153 5.71 -1.12 7.48
N LEU A 154 4.59 -1.79 7.78
CA LEU A 154 3.54 -2.10 6.81
C LEU A 154 2.74 -0.86 6.43
N ILE A 155 2.38 -0.04 7.42
CA ILE A 155 1.68 1.24 7.20
C ILE A 155 2.54 2.18 6.35
N ASP A 156 3.84 2.31 6.67
CA ASP A 156 4.77 3.14 5.91
C ASP A 156 4.88 2.67 4.45
N LYS A 157 4.95 1.36 4.20
CA LYS A 157 4.94 0.81 2.84
C LYS A 157 3.65 1.11 2.08
N ILE A 158 2.50 1.01 2.74
CA ILE A 158 1.20 1.34 2.14
C ILE A 158 1.16 2.83 1.78
N ASN A 159 1.55 3.70 2.71
CA ASN A 159 1.59 5.15 2.51
C ASN A 159 2.56 5.56 1.38
N LEU A 160 3.74 4.93 1.30
CA LEU A 160 4.69 5.16 0.21
C LEU A 160 4.11 4.73 -1.15
N THR A 161 3.44 3.58 -1.20
CA THR A 161 2.81 3.07 -2.43
C THR A 161 1.65 3.97 -2.90
N GLU A 162 0.87 4.52 -1.97
CA GLU A 162 -0.22 5.46 -2.28
C GLU A 162 0.33 6.84 -2.67
N ALA A 163 1.35 7.35 -1.98
CA ALA A 163 2.03 8.59 -2.35
C ALA A 163 2.70 8.50 -3.73
N GLU A 164 3.27 7.35 -4.09
CA GLU A 164 3.80 7.10 -5.44
C GLU A 164 2.69 7.06 -6.51
N LYS A 165 1.50 6.58 -6.16
CA LYS A 165 0.32 6.62 -7.04
C LYS A 165 -0.28 8.01 -7.18
N GLU A 166 -0.30 8.81 -6.12
CA GLU A 166 -0.83 10.19 -6.13
C GLU A 166 0.15 11.19 -6.76
N LYS A 167 1.46 10.91 -6.78
CA LYS A 167 2.47 11.84 -7.31
C LYS A 167 2.69 11.77 -8.83
N LYS A 168 2.10 10.79 -9.52
CA LYS A 168 1.94 10.84 -10.99
C LYS A 168 0.62 11.56 -11.27
N LEU A 169 0.69 12.76 -11.89
CA LEU A 169 -0.48 13.30 -12.58
C LEU A 169 -1.02 12.17 -13.46
N SER A 170 -2.29 11.82 -13.29
CA SER A 170 -2.94 10.83 -14.13
C SER A 170 -2.83 11.28 -15.59
N ALA A 171 -2.70 10.36 -16.55
CA ALA A 171 -2.59 10.76 -17.95
C ALA A 171 -3.78 11.62 -18.40
N LEU A 172 -4.94 11.42 -17.78
CA LEU A 172 -6.13 12.23 -17.97
C LEU A 172 -5.92 13.71 -17.59
N GLU A 173 -5.29 14.01 -16.45
CA GLU A 173 -4.96 15.39 -16.04
C GLU A 173 -3.95 16.04 -17.00
N LEU A 174 -2.96 15.28 -17.48
CA LEU A 174 -2.00 15.75 -18.48
C LEU A 174 -2.69 16.10 -19.80
N ILE A 175 -3.63 15.25 -20.26
CA ILE A 175 -4.44 15.51 -21.45
C ILE A 175 -5.26 16.79 -21.28
N PHE A 176 -5.89 16.98 -20.12
CA PHE A 176 -6.66 18.19 -19.83
C PHE A 176 -5.78 19.46 -19.83
N ALA A 177 -4.59 19.39 -19.24
CA ALA A 177 -3.62 20.50 -19.24
C ALA A 177 -3.18 20.88 -20.67
N GLY A 178 -3.02 19.90 -21.57
CA GLY A 178 -2.62 20.11 -22.96
C GLY A 178 -1.11 20.11 -23.16
N GLU A 179 -0.68 20.20 -24.42
CA GLU A 179 0.75 20.18 -24.77
C GLU A 179 1.53 21.35 -24.16
N THR A 180 2.75 21.06 -23.72
CA THR A 180 3.67 22.03 -23.12
C THR A 180 5.08 21.79 -23.63
N GLN A 181 6.03 22.61 -23.17
CA GLN A 181 7.44 22.42 -23.52
C GLN A 181 7.98 21.06 -23.06
N ASN A 182 7.36 20.41 -22.07
CA ASN A 182 7.74 19.11 -21.52
C ASN A 182 6.67 18.01 -21.73
N LEU A 183 5.64 18.25 -22.55
CA LEU A 183 4.56 17.29 -22.83
C LEU A 183 4.12 17.38 -24.30
N GLU A 184 4.21 16.26 -25.00
CA GLU A 184 3.85 16.11 -26.42
C GLU A 184 2.76 15.05 -26.60
N PHE A 185 1.80 15.29 -27.48
CA PHE A 185 0.78 14.32 -27.88
C PHE A 185 1.09 13.71 -29.25
N LYS A 186 0.74 12.43 -29.39
CA LYS A 186 0.84 11.67 -30.64
C LYS A 186 -0.41 10.82 -30.77
N GLU A 187 -1.14 11.03 -31.87
CA GLU A 187 -2.42 10.35 -32.11
C GLU A 187 -2.25 8.83 -32.15
N SER A 188 -1.13 8.35 -32.70
CA SER A 188 -0.78 6.95 -32.82
C SER A 188 0.74 6.78 -32.89
N PHE A 189 1.23 5.55 -32.81
CA PHE A 189 2.65 5.26 -32.99
C PHE A 189 3.03 5.00 -34.45
N ARG A 190 2.20 4.25 -35.17
CA ARG A 190 2.48 3.78 -36.54
C ARG A 190 1.25 3.65 -37.42
N TRP A 191 0.04 3.65 -36.86
CA TRP A 191 -1.19 3.55 -37.64
C TRP A 191 -1.65 4.93 -38.12
N ASP A 192 -1.74 5.11 -39.45
CA ASP A 192 -2.31 6.31 -40.05
C ASP A 192 -3.82 6.12 -40.26
N ASP A 193 -4.64 6.72 -39.39
CA ASP A 193 -6.09 6.53 -39.45
C ASP A 193 -6.73 7.09 -40.73
N LYS A 194 -6.13 8.13 -41.31
CA LYS A 194 -6.60 8.75 -42.56
C LYS A 194 -6.35 7.84 -43.75
N ARG A 195 -5.16 7.24 -43.82
CA ARG A 195 -4.77 6.33 -44.92
C ARG A 195 -5.15 4.87 -44.68
N ARG A 196 -5.59 4.53 -43.46
CA ARG A 196 -5.90 3.16 -43.03
C ARG A 196 -4.75 2.18 -43.28
N THR A 197 -3.52 2.60 -43.00
CA THR A 197 -2.31 1.80 -43.26
C THR A 197 -1.19 2.12 -42.28
N ILE A 198 -0.18 1.25 -42.26
CA ILE A 198 1.05 1.47 -41.48
C ILE A 198 1.85 2.62 -42.12
N ASN A 199 2.20 3.60 -41.30
CA ASN A 199 3.00 4.75 -41.68
C ASN A 199 4.25 4.85 -40.79
N LYS A 200 5.40 4.48 -41.35
CA LYS A 200 6.70 4.51 -40.65
C LYS A 200 7.17 5.94 -40.32
N ASP A 201 6.61 6.97 -40.96
CA ASP A 201 6.96 8.34 -40.63
C ASP A 201 6.37 8.78 -39.28
N LEU A 202 5.28 8.14 -38.83
CA LEU A 202 4.75 8.33 -37.47
C LEU A 202 5.74 7.80 -36.43
N GLU A 203 6.30 6.61 -36.65
CA GLU A 203 7.32 6.02 -35.79
C GLU A 203 8.52 6.96 -35.66
N LYS A 204 8.99 7.53 -36.79
CA LYS A 204 10.06 8.52 -36.80
C LYS A 204 9.70 9.77 -36.01
N THR A 205 8.48 10.28 -36.16
CA THR A 205 8.02 11.49 -35.48
C THR A 205 8.01 11.31 -33.96
N VAL A 206 7.57 10.14 -33.48
CA VAL A 206 7.63 9.78 -32.06
C VAL A 206 9.08 9.70 -31.57
N MET A 207 9.96 9.06 -32.33
CA MET A 207 11.39 8.95 -31.96
C MET A 207 12.11 10.31 -31.95
N LYS A 208 11.77 11.22 -32.86
CA LYS A 208 12.29 12.60 -32.87
C LYS A 208 11.85 13.37 -31.62
N ALA A 209 10.59 13.23 -31.20
CA ALA A 209 10.10 13.83 -29.96
C ALA A 209 10.80 13.25 -28.73
N ILE A 210 11.01 11.93 -28.68
CA ILE A 210 11.74 11.31 -27.57
C ILE A 210 13.20 11.78 -27.53
N ALA A 211 13.89 11.82 -28.67
CA ALA A 211 15.27 12.30 -28.76
C ALA A 211 15.38 13.77 -28.31
N SER A 212 14.43 14.62 -28.70
CA SER A 212 14.45 16.03 -28.29
C SER A 212 14.27 16.21 -26.79
N PHE A 213 13.49 15.36 -26.12
CA PHE A 213 13.40 15.33 -24.65
C PHE A 213 14.65 14.74 -23.98
N LEU A 214 15.25 13.70 -24.55
CA LEU A 214 16.49 13.11 -24.04
C LEU A 214 17.65 14.12 -24.07
N ASN A 215 17.68 15.00 -25.09
CA ASN A 215 18.70 16.05 -25.25
C ASN A 215 18.43 17.33 -24.43
N LEU A 216 17.38 17.34 -23.62
CA LEU A 216 16.94 18.44 -22.76
C LEU A 216 16.70 17.93 -21.33
N ASP A 217 15.95 18.69 -20.52
CA ASP A 217 15.58 18.35 -19.14
C ASP A 217 14.53 17.22 -19.02
N GLY A 218 14.37 16.38 -20.05
CA GLY A 218 13.35 15.34 -20.10
C GLY A 218 11.94 15.87 -20.39
N GLY A 219 10.96 14.97 -20.29
CA GLY A 219 9.58 15.28 -20.61
C GLY A 219 8.69 14.05 -20.71
N LYS A 220 7.54 14.22 -21.36
CA LYS A 220 6.53 13.19 -21.54
C LYS A 220 6.00 13.20 -22.97
N VAL A 221 5.76 12.00 -23.52
CA VAL A 221 5.00 11.82 -24.76
C VAL A 221 3.78 10.96 -24.44
N ILE A 222 2.59 11.39 -24.83
CA ILE A 222 1.36 10.58 -24.73
C ILE A 222 0.99 10.10 -26.12
N ILE A 223 1.00 8.79 -26.33
CA ILE A 223 0.63 8.12 -27.58
C ILE A 223 -0.79 7.56 -27.45
N GLY A 224 -1.61 7.75 -28.48
CA GLY A 224 -3.04 7.43 -28.48
C GLY A 224 -3.93 8.64 -28.19
N VAL A 225 -3.38 9.85 -28.25
CA VAL A 225 -4.10 11.12 -28.01
C VAL A 225 -3.76 12.10 -29.12
N SER A 226 -4.78 12.68 -29.74
CA SER A 226 -4.61 13.71 -30.77
C SER A 226 -4.46 15.11 -30.16
N ASP A 227 -3.96 16.05 -30.97
CA ASP A 227 -3.69 17.44 -30.56
C ASP A 227 -4.94 18.17 -30.01
N ASN A 228 -6.14 17.75 -30.42
CA ASN A 228 -7.41 18.26 -29.90
C ASN A 228 -7.84 17.63 -28.56
N LYS A 229 -6.94 16.86 -27.90
CA LYS A 229 -7.15 16.13 -26.63
C LYS A 229 -8.11 14.95 -26.73
N SER A 230 -8.46 14.50 -27.94
CA SER A 230 -9.28 13.30 -28.13
C SER A 230 -8.45 12.03 -27.88
N VAL A 231 -9.03 11.08 -27.15
CA VAL A 231 -8.42 9.77 -26.87
C VAL A 231 -8.73 8.82 -28.03
N ASN A 232 -7.78 8.70 -28.94
CA ASN A 232 -7.86 7.80 -30.10
C ASN A 232 -7.63 6.34 -29.70
N GLY A 233 -6.71 6.12 -28.76
CA GLY A 233 -6.29 4.80 -28.30
C GLY A 233 -5.25 4.14 -29.20
N LEU A 234 -4.68 3.04 -28.72
CA LEU A 234 -3.63 2.25 -29.39
C LEU A 234 -4.17 1.01 -30.10
N GLU A 235 -5.48 0.78 -30.11
CA GLU A 235 -6.07 -0.45 -30.64
C GLU A 235 -5.74 -0.68 -32.11
N ALA A 236 -5.66 0.39 -32.91
CA ALA A 236 -5.27 0.30 -34.31
C ALA A 236 -3.76 0.05 -34.48
N ASP A 237 -2.92 0.63 -33.60
CA ASP A 237 -1.49 0.31 -33.55
C ASP A 237 -1.28 -1.16 -33.20
N TYR A 238 -1.99 -1.67 -32.20
CA TYR A 238 -1.97 -3.08 -31.80
C TYR A 238 -2.38 -4.00 -32.96
N GLY A 239 -3.50 -3.69 -33.63
CA GLY A 239 -4.00 -4.46 -34.77
C GLY A 239 -3.02 -4.54 -35.95
N SER A 240 -2.05 -3.62 -36.04
CA SER A 240 -1.01 -3.61 -37.08
C SER A 240 0.20 -4.51 -36.77
N LEU A 241 0.23 -5.15 -35.60
CA LEU A 241 1.37 -5.92 -35.10
C LEU A 241 1.07 -7.43 -35.09
N PRO A 242 2.09 -8.31 -35.22
CA PRO A 242 1.90 -9.76 -35.11
C PRO A 242 1.29 -10.17 -33.77
N ARG A 243 1.70 -9.50 -32.68
CA ARG A 243 1.09 -9.61 -31.36
C ARG A 243 0.28 -8.34 -31.11
N THR A 244 -1.04 -8.49 -31.07
CA THR A 244 -2.00 -7.38 -31.08
C THR A 244 -2.36 -6.89 -29.68
N ASP A 245 -1.38 -6.76 -28.79
CA ASP A 245 -1.56 -6.34 -27.40
C ASP A 245 -0.45 -5.38 -26.95
N ARG A 246 -0.48 -4.96 -25.68
CA ARG A 246 0.49 -4.05 -25.06
C ARG A 246 1.92 -4.56 -25.17
N ASP A 247 2.14 -5.85 -24.93
CA ASP A 247 3.47 -6.45 -25.00
C ASP A 247 3.99 -6.44 -26.43
N GLY A 248 3.13 -6.71 -27.42
CA GLY A 248 3.46 -6.60 -28.83
C GLY A 248 3.88 -5.18 -29.23
N PHE A 249 3.13 -4.18 -28.76
CA PHE A 249 3.46 -2.77 -28.95
C PHE A 249 4.79 -2.40 -28.30
N GLU A 250 5.02 -2.79 -27.05
CA GLU A 250 6.26 -2.49 -26.34
C GLU A 250 7.47 -3.13 -27.03
N ASN A 251 7.35 -4.38 -27.50
CA ASN A 251 8.41 -5.03 -28.28
C ASN A 251 8.73 -4.27 -29.56
N HIS A 252 7.71 -3.84 -30.30
CA HIS A 252 7.89 -3.08 -31.54
C HIS A 252 8.48 -1.69 -31.27
N PHE A 253 7.99 -0.98 -30.25
CA PHE A 253 8.55 0.28 -29.79
C PHE A 253 10.03 0.13 -29.45
N ASN A 254 10.39 -0.90 -28.67
CA ASN A 254 11.78 -1.18 -28.27
C ASN A 254 12.65 -1.48 -29.49
N HIS A 255 12.14 -2.21 -30.47
CA HIS A 255 12.84 -2.50 -31.72
C HIS A 255 13.16 -1.20 -32.50
N ILE A 256 12.15 -0.34 -32.71
CA ILE A 256 12.33 0.95 -33.40
C ILE A 256 13.25 1.88 -32.61
N PHE A 257 13.08 1.95 -31.29
CA PHE A 257 13.93 2.74 -30.39
C PHE A 257 15.39 2.32 -30.51
N ASN A 258 15.67 1.02 -30.50
CA ASN A 258 17.04 0.50 -30.60
C ASN A 258 17.68 0.79 -31.95
N ILE A 259 16.91 0.75 -33.04
CA ILE A 259 17.39 1.08 -34.39
C ILE A 259 17.68 2.59 -34.52
N MET A 260 16.77 3.43 -34.02
CA MET A 260 16.80 4.87 -34.30
C MET A 260 17.63 5.65 -33.28
N LEU A 261 17.54 5.32 -31.99
CA LEU A 261 18.19 6.08 -30.91
C LEU A 261 19.36 5.29 -30.30
N GLY A 262 19.23 3.96 -30.23
CA GLY A 262 20.23 3.07 -29.67
C GLY A 262 19.86 2.57 -28.28
N ALA A 263 20.14 1.29 -28.03
CA ALA A 263 19.67 0.57 -26.84
C ALA A 263 20.11 1.20 -25.51
N ARG A 264 21.27 1.87 -25.47
CA ARG A 264 21.79 2.48 -24.24
C ARG A 264 20.86 3.53 -23.63
N PHE A 265 20.12 4.26 -24.47
CA PHE A 265 19.26 5.35 -24.00
C PHE A 265 17.91 4.85 -23.47
N ARG A 266 17.59 3.56 -23.65
CA ARG A 266 16.30 3.00 -23.23
C ARG A 266 16.10 3.06 -21.72
N GLN A 267 17.19 3.10 -20.95
CA GLN A 267 17.16 3.28 -19.50
C GLN A 267 16.53 4.62 -19.05
N PHE A 268 16.59 5.64 -19.91
CA PHE A 268 16.03 6.97 -19.63
C PHE A 268 14.55 7.10 -20.04
N VAL A 269 13.98 6.07 -20.67
CA VAL A 269 12.62 6.11 -21.22
C VAL A 269 11.79 5.01 -20.58
N LYS A 270 10.64 5.35 -19.98
CA LYS A 270 9.71 4.40 -19.36
C LYS A 270 8.36 4.46 -20.05
N LEU A 271 7.80 3.30 -20.39
CA LEU A 271 6.45 3.18 -20.96
C LEU A 271 5.48 2.81 -19.84
N ASN A 272 4.40 3.56 -19.71
CA ASN A 272 3.28 3.22 -18.84
C ASN A 272 2.00 3.17 -19.68
N PHE A 273 1.19 2.13 -19.51
CA PHE A 273 -0.08 2.00 -20.21
C PHE A 273 -1.23 2.34 -19.27
N GLU A 274 -2.06 3.28 -19.69
CA GLU A 274 -3.26 3.69 -18.97
C GLU A 274 -4.48 3.47 -19.84
N LYS A 275 -5.64 3.25 -19.21
CA LYS A 275 -6.90 3.03 -19.92
C LYS A 275 -7.85 4.20 -19.63
N ILE A 276 -8.22 4.95 -20.66
CA ILE A 276 -9.15 6.08 -20.59
C ILE A 276 -10.32 5.79 -21.54
N ASN A 277 -11.55 5.84 -21.04
CA ASN A 277 -12.76 5.52 -21.82
C ASN A 277 -12.68 4.16 -22.54
N ASN A 278 -12.14 3.16 -21.85
CA ASN A 278 -11.88 1.81 -22.36
C ASN A 278 -10.92 1.72 -23.56
N ARG A 279 -10.16 2.77 -23.84
CA ARG A 279 -9.08 2.79 -24.82
C ARG A 279 -7.73 2.84 -24.12
N ASP A 280 -6.77 2.08 -24.62
CA ASP A 280 -5.42 2.08 -24.10
C ASP A 280 -4.62 3.24 -24.70
N ILE A 281 -3.91 3.97 -23.84
CA ILE A 281 -2.91 4.98 -24.22
C ILE A 281 -1.55 4.60 -23.63
N CYS A 282 -0.48 5.11 -24.22
CA CYS A 282 0.88 4.92 -23.69
C CYS A 282 1.48 6.27 -23.27
N LEU A 283 1.73 6.41 -21.98
CA LEU A 283 2.50 7.51 -21.41
C LEU A 283 3.99 7.12 -21.39
N VAL A 284 4.76 7.82 -22.21
CA VAL A 284 6.22 7.69 -22.30
C VAL A 284 6.86 8.75 -21.40
N GLU A 285 7.46 8.34 -20.29
CA GLU A 285 8.21 9.22 -19.39
C GLU A 285 9.69 9.21 -19.75
N ILE A 286 10.27 10.39 -19.96
CA ILE A 286 11.62 10.55 -20.50
C ILE A 286 12.44 11.39 -19.52
N ALA A 287 13.54 10.82 -19.04
CA ALA A 287 14.55 11.51 -18.25
C ALA A 287 15.64 12.11 -19.16
N PRO A 288 16.36 13.17 -18.72
CA PRO A 288 17.53 13.67 -19.42
C PRO A 288 18.57 12.57 -19.67
N SER A 289 19.17 12.58 -20.84
CA SER A 289 20.28 11.68 -21.18
C SER A 289 21.60 12.20 -20.62
N ASP A 290 22.49 11.28 -20.26
CA ASP A 290 23.87 11.58 -19.84
C ASP A 290 24.80 11.97 -20.99
N SER A 291 24.34 11.80 -22.23
CA SER A 291 25.10 12.02 -23.44
C SER A 291 24.20 12.41 -24.63
N PRO A 292 24.75 13.07 -25.67
CA PRO A 292 23.99 13.48 -26.85
C PRO A 292 23.30 12.31 -27.55
N VAL A 293 22.02 12.48 -27.90
CA VAL A 293 21.19 11.49 -28.58
C VAL A 293 20.90 11.93 -30.01
N TYR A 294 21.34 11.11 -30.96
CA TYR A 294 21.07 11.32 -32.39
C TYR A 294 19.99 10.34 -32.86
N VAL A 295 19.17 10.80 -33.80
CA VAL A 295 18.15 9.99 -34.46
C VAL A 295 18.71 9.49 -35.79
N LYS A 296 18.79 8.17 -35.94
CA LYS A 296 19.23 7.49 -37.17
C LYS A 296 18.04 7.28 -38.11
N VAL A 297 18.09 7.93 -39.27
CA VAL A 297 17.10 7.77 -40.35
C VAL A 297 17.85 7.68 -41.67
N ASN A 298 17.56 6.68 -42.51
CA ASN A 298 18.10 6.58 -43.87
C ASN A 298 19.64 6.76 -43.98
N ASN A 299 20.39 6.20 -43.02
CA ASN A 299 21.85 6.28 -42.94
C ASN A 299 22.40 7.69 -42.64
N THR A 300 21.55 8.63 -42.22
CA THR A 300 21.93 9.93 -41.66
C THR A 300 21.62 9.98 -40.17
N GLU A 301 22.42 10.75 -39.43
CA GLU A 301 22.20 11.05 -38.01
C GLU A 301 21.76 12.51 -37.89
N GLU A 302 20.62 12.73 -37.25
CA GLU A 302 20.05 14.06 -37.01
C GLU A 302 19.98 14.32 -35.50
N PHE A 303 20.31 15.54 -35.07
CA PHE A 303 20.25 15.95 -33.67
C PHE A 303 19.04 16.85 -33.45
N PHE A 304 18.21 16.51 -32.46
CA PHE A 304 16.98 17.26 -32.17
C PHE A 304 16.98 17.83 -30.76
N VAL A 305 16.43 19.03 -30.63
CA VAL A 305 16.13 19.70 -29.37
C VAL A 305 14.71 20.26 -29.42
N ARG A 306 14.14 20.65 -28.27
CA ARG A 306 12.88 21.41 -28.24
C ARG A 306 13.15 22.91 -28.14
N THR A 307 12.44 23.66 -28.96
CA THR A 307 12.39 25.12 -28.90
C THR A 307 10.93 25.50 -28.62
N GLY A 308 10.60 25.75 -27.35
CA GLY A 308 9.21 25.85 -26.91
C GLY A 308 8.47 24.52 -27.10
N ASN A 309 7.34 24.54 -27.81
CA ASN A 309 6.55 23.32 -28.08
C ASN A 309 6.96 22.59 -29.38
N ALA A 310 7.96 23.07 -30.11
CA ALA A 310 8.37 22.49 -31.38
C ALA A 310 9.66 21.66 -31.24
N THR A 311 9.75 20.57 -31.99
CA THR A 311 10.99 19.79 -32.16
C THR A 311 11.80 20.37 -33.33
N THR A 312 13.01 20.84 -33.06
CA THR A 312 13.91 21.50 -34.02
C THR A 312 15.13 20.62 -34.28
N SER A 313 15.50 20.44 -35.55
CA SER A 313 16.77 19.81 -35.92
C SER A 313 17.87 20.86 -35.93
N LEU A 314 18.99 20.58 -35.28
CA LEU A 314 20.16 21.46 -35.28
C LEU A 314 21.15 21.04 -36.36
N ILE A 315 21.76 22.02 -37.03
CA ILE A 315 22.86 21.72 -37.96
C ILE A 315 24.13 21.34 -37.19
N MET A 316 25.14 20.82 -37.88
CA MET A 316 26.38 20.32 -37.26
C MET A 316 27.06 21.34 -36.35
N SER A 317 27.18 22.60 -36.81
CA SER A 317 27.80 23.68 -36.03
C SER A 317 27.02 24.01 -34.76
N GLU A 318 25.70 24.15 -34.86
CA GLU A 318 24.81 24.42 -33.71
C GLU A 318 24.81 23.25 -32.73
N THR A 319 24.84 22.02 -33.25
CA THR A 319 24.89 20.79 -32.45
C THR A 319 26.17 20.75 -31.62
N ALA A 320 27.33 21.05 -32.23
CA ALA A 320 28.61 21.08 -31.52
C ALA A 320 28.62 22.13 -30.40
N GLU A 321 28.09 23.33 -30.66
CA GLU A 321 27.96 24.39 -29.65
C GLU A 321 27.00 23.99 -28.52
N TYR A 322 25.84 23.42 -28.87
CA TYR A 322 24.85 22.94 -27.91
C TYR A 322 25.44 21.87 -27.00
N ILE A 323 26.07 20.83 -27.57
CA ILE A 323 26.65 19.73 -26.82
C ILE A 323 27.68 20.23 -25.81
N LYS A 324 28.59 21.12 -26.24
CA LYS A 324 29.64 21.70 -25.39
C LYS A 324 29.08 22.48 -24.20
N SER A 325 27.94 23.16 -24.39
CA SER A 325 27.30 23.95 -23.33
C SER A 325 26.46 23.11 -22.38
N HIS A 326 25.79 22.07 -22.88
CA HIS A 326 24.83 21.27 -22.12
C HIS A 326 25.48 20.11 -21.36
N TRP A 327 26.35 19.34 -22.02
CA TRP A 327 27.13 18.27 -21.38
C TRP A 327 28.57 18.76 -21.19
N LYS A 328 28.84 19.35 -20.03
CA LYS A 328 30.21 19.75 -19.68
C LYS A 328 31.10 18.50 -19.60
N GLU A 329 32.20 18.50 -20.34
CA GLU A 329 33.32 17.59 -20.09
C GLU A 329 33.87 17.90 -18.68
N SER A 330 33.69 16.98 -17.74
CA SER A 330 34.26 17.04 -16.39
C SER A 330 35.73 16.71 -16.37
#